data_AF-A0A3C0S5G3-F1
#
_entry.id   AF-A0A3C0S5G3-F1
#
_cell.length_a   1.000
_cell.length_b   1.000
_cell.length_c   1.000
_cell.angle_alpha   90.00
_cell.angle_beta   90.00
_cell.angle_gamma   90.00
#
_symmetry.space_group_name_H-M   'P 1'
#
loop_
_entity.id
_entity.type
_entity.pdbx_description
1 polymer ?
#
loop_
_entity_poly.entity_id
_entity_poly.type
_entity_poly.pdbx_seq_one_letter_code
_entity_poly.pdbx_strand_id
1 'polypeptide(L)'
;MGLRRKLDSAGTKEALTYIGLGTKSTPDDSNPFHKQAIWVLNHEVYHKFAKNQQYSYAVSYRRQNIYDEGAPYHNEGIEQEFRVYGRYAYTFTLNDRLKWKNTLRQEFRKFFTADFQKTEENFQLRTRLKSQLNFRISAKNKQELALSAEGLFAISKLYEPVSAWSSFGYKETRLGFYYMTDIPKTPLRLDLGYMNDLIKGYDKVDFGVHYLAVDLIWNLPYRKKH
;
A
#
# COMPACT_ATOMS: atom_id res chain seq x y z
N MET A 1 -4.53 6.82 8.86
CA MET A 1 -4.17 8.24 9.11
C MET A 1 -2.70 8.46 8.78
N GLY A 2 -2.38 9.57 8.12
CA GLY A 2 -1.02 9.91 7.71
C GLY A 2 -0.53 11.26 8.24
N LEU A 3 0.77 11.37 8.46
CA LEU A 3 1.49 12.60 8.75
C LEU A 3 2.54 12.81 7.66
N ARG A 4 2.31 13.77 6.77
CA ARG A 4 3.24 14.17 5.72
C ARG A 4 4.01 15.40 6.16
N ARG A 5 5.33 15.39 6.05
CA ARG A 5 6.19 16.51 6.44
C ARG A 5 7.21 16.81 5.35
N LYS A 6 7.30 18.08 4.94
CA LYS A 6 8.41 18.57 4.12
C LYS A 6 9.70 18.59 4.94
N LEU A 7 10.77 18.03 4.37
CA LEU A 7 12.08 17.89 5.01
C LEU A 7 13.07 18.98 4.58
N ASP A 8 12.79 19.66 3.47
CA ASP A 8 13.61 20.72 2.92
C ASP A 8 12.75 21.94 2.51
N SER A 9 13.40 23.10 2.39
CA SER A 9 12.77 24.33 1.94
C SER A 9 12.41 24.30 0.46
N ALA A 10 13.20 23.60 -0.37
CA ALA A 10 12.93 23.44 -1.79
C ALA A 10 11.72 22.51 -2.08
N GLY A 11 11.22 21.79 -1.08
CA GLY A 11 10.08 20.89 -1.22
C GLY A 11 10.38 19.67 -2.09
N THR A 12 11.66 19.31 -2.24
CA THR A 12 12.10 18.13 -2.99
C THR A 12 12.11 16.88 -2.12
N LYS A 13 12.15 17.02 -0.80
CA LYS A 13 12.20 15.93 0.17
C LYS A 13 11.01 16.00 1.12
N GLU A 14 10.35 14.86 1.29
CA GLU A 14 9.25 14.73 2.24
C GLU A 14 9.26 13.37 2.92
N ALA A 15 8.73 13.30 4.13
CA ALA A 15 8.46 12.06 4.84
C ALA A 15 6.96 11.88 5.03
N LEU A 16 6.48 10.64 4.90
CA LEU A 16 5.11 10.24 5.23
C LEU A 16 5.17 9.11 6.25
N THR A 17 4.60 9.36 7.42
CA THR A 17 4.31 8.29 8.39
C THR A 17 2.83 7.98 8.35
N TYR A 18 2.45 6.71 8.30
CA TYR A 18 1.06 6.28 8.25
C TYR A 18 0.80 5.19 9.29
N ILE A 19 -0.33 5.32 9.98
CA ILE A 19 -0.90 4.27 10.83
C ILE A 19 -2.24 3.86 10.20
N GLY A 20 -2.40 2.56 9.97
CA GLY A 20 -3.55 1.96 9.32
C GLY A 20 -4.21 0.90 10.18
N LEU A 21 -5.53 0.83 10.07
CA LEU A 21 -6.35 -0.26 10.56
C LEU A 21 -7.19 -0.77 9.38
N GLY A 22 -7.38 -2.07 9.29
CA GLY A 22 -8.26 -2.67 8.30
C GLY A 22 -9.12 -3.75 8.93
N THR A 23 -10.35 -3.83 8.47
CA THR A 23 -11.30 -4.90 8.76
C THR A 23 -11.60 -5.68 7.49
N LYS A 24 -12.17 -6.88 7.62
CA LYS A 24 -12.59 -7.70 6.48
C LYS A 24 -13.88 -8.46 6.82
N SER A 25 -14.62 -8.82 5.78
CA SER A 25 -15.71 -9.79 5.85
C SER A 25 -15.17 -11.23 5.80
N THR A 26 -16.08 -12.21 5.87
CA THR A 26 -15.80 -13.63 5.61
C THR A 26 -16.34 -14.03 4.23
N PRO A 27 -16.00 -15.21 3.70
CA PRO A 27 -16.53 -15.66 2.40
C PRO A 27 -18.06 -15.78 2.33
N ASP A 28 -18.72 -15.99 3.46
CA ASP A 28 -20.18 -16.18 3.60
C ASP A 28 -20.94 -14.92 4.08
N ASP A 29 -20.23 -13.80 4.28
CA ASP A 29 -20.82 -12.53 4.75
C ASP A 29 -20.25 -11.35 3.96
N SER A 30 -21.08 -10.32 3.78
CA SER A 30 -20.72 -9.09 3.07
C SER A 30 -20.42 -7.91 3.98
N ASN A 31 -20.46 -8.05 5.32
CA ASN A 31 -20.15 -6.96 6.24
C ASN A 31 -18.63 -6.66 6.26
N PRO A 32 -18.16 -5.51 5.73
CA PRO A 32 -16.73 -5.21 5.64
C PRO A 32 -16.09 -4.89 7.00
N PHE A 33 -16.88 -4.74 8.06
CA PHE A 33 -16.43 -4.42 9.42
C PHE A 33 -16.43 -5.63 10.37
N HIS A 34 -16.76 -6.83 9.87
CA HIS A 34 -17.01 -8.00 10.71
C HIS A 34 -15.78 -8.39 11.55
N LYS A 35 -14.59 -8.52 10.94
CA LYS A 35 -13.38 -8.98 11.63
C LYS A 35 -12.24 -7.99 11.48
N GLN A 36 -11.47 -7.76 12.55
CA GLN A 36 -10.24 -6.98 12.48
C GLN A 36 -9.19 -7.74 11.64
N ALA A 37 -8.74 -7.17 10.53
CA ALA A 37 -7.83 -7.83 9.61
C ALA A 37 -6.37 -7.47 9.86
N ILE A 38 -6.08 -6.17 10.00
CA ILE A 38 -4.70 -5.69 9.96
C ILE A 38 -4.49 -4.39 10.72
N TRP A 39 -3.31 -4.26 11.32
CA TRP A 39 -2.74 -2.99 11.73
C TRP A 39 -1.43 -2.76 10.96
N VAL A 40 -1.19 -1.52 10.53
CA VAL A 40 -0.04 -1.13 9.73
C VAL A 40 0.61 0.11 10.32
N LEU A 41 1.94 0.09 10.43
CA LEU A 41 2.78 1.27 10.57
C LEU A 41 3.70 1.34 9.36
N ASN A 42 3.81 2.51 8.73
CA ASN A 42 4.68 2.73 7.59
C ASN A 42 5.36 4.08 7.70
N HIS A 43 6.66 4.13 7.45
CA HIS A 43 7.42 5.36 7.33
C HIS A 43 8.17 5.36 5.99
N GLU A 44 7.90 6.34 5.15
CA GLU A 44 8.48 6.47 3.81
C GLU A 44 9.06 7.87 3.62
N VAL A 45 10.28 7.94 3.07
CA VAL A 45 10.95 9.19 2.72
C VAL A 45 11.07 9.28 1.21
N TYR A 46 10.61 10.39 0.64
CA TYR A 46 10.59 10.68 -0.77
C TYR A 46 11.62 11.74 -1.15
N HIS A 47 12.20 11.62 -2.33
CA HIS A 47 13.06 12.63 -2.93
C HIS A 47 12.73 12.78 -4.42
N LYS A 48 12.26 13.97 -4.79
CA LYS A 48 12.10 14.42 -6.17
C LYS A 48 13.41 15.06 -6.65
N PHE A 49 14.28 14.25 -7.24
CA PHE A 49 15.61 14.68 -7.67
C PHE A 49 15.65 15.25 -9.09
N ALA A 50 14.60 15.07 -9.89
CA ALA A 50 14.44 15.68 -11.20
C ALA A 50 12.96 16.01 -11.49
N LYS A 51 12.70 16.78 -12.56
CA LYS A 51 11.36 17.30 -12.91
C LYS A 51 10.25 16.24 -12.88
N ASN A 52 10.54 15.04 -13.39
CA ASN A 52 9.59 13.94 -13.56
C ASN A 52 9.95 12.70 -12.73
N GLN A 53 11.06 12.72 -12.01
CA GLN A 53 11.63 11.54 -11.37
C GLN A 53 11.63 11.70 -9.85
N GLN A 54 11.19 10.65 -9.18
CA GLN A 54 11.13 10.58 -7.73
C GLN A 54 11.54 9.18 -7.30
N TYR A 55 12.36 9.08 -6.27
CA TYR A 55 12.54 7.82 -5.56
C TYR A 55 12.08 7.95 -4.10
N SER A 56 11.85 6.81 -3.46
CA SER A 56 11.63 6.73 -2.03
C SER A 56 12.15 5.42 -1.46
N TYR A 57 12.38 5.45 -0.15
CA TYR A 57 12.69 4.28 0.66
C TYR A 57 11.79 4.28 1.89
N ALA A 58 11.45 3.10 2.36
CA ALA A 58 10.51 2.94 3.45
C ALA A 58 10.78 1.73 4.31
N VAL A 59 10.30 1.83 5.55
CA VAL A 59 10.17 0.73 6.49
C VAL A 59 8.70 0.62 6.89
N SER A 60 8.18 -0.59 6.91
CA SER A 60 6.82 -0.88 7.35
C SER A 60 6.82 -2.05 8.32
N TYR A 61 5.95 -1.96 9.32
CA TYR A 61 5.58 -3.06 10.18
C TYR A 61 4.08 -3.32 10.04
N ARG A 62 3.68 -4.59 9.96
CA ARG A 62 2.29 -5.01 9.87
C ARG A 62 2.02 -6.14 10.84
N ARG A 63 0.81 -6.13 11.40
CA ARG A 63 0.28 -7.18 12.25
C ARG A 63 -1.07 -7.60 11.67
N GLN A 64 -1.15 -8.82 11.17
CA GLN A 64 -2.33 -9.36 10.48
C GLN A 64 -2.92 -10.50 11.29
N ASN A 65 -4.23 -10.48 11.50
CA ASN A 65 -4.93 -11.63 12.07
C ASN A 65 -5.19 -12.66 10.95
N ILE A 66 -4.79 -13.90 11.19
CA ILE A 66 -5.03 -15.05 10.33
C ILE A 66 -6.29 -15.75 10.82
N TYR A 67 -7.14 -16.16 9.88
CA TYR A 67 -8.41 -16.80 10.20
C TYR A 67 -8.53 -18.10 9.41
N ASP A 68 -9.19 -19.11 9.99
CA ASP A 68 -9.38 -20.43 9.36
C ASP A 68 -9.99 -20.25 7.96
N GLU A 69 -9.71 -21.19 7.07
CA GLU A 69 -10.33 -21.23 5.74
C GLU A 69 -11.79 -21.72 5.77
N GLY A 70 -12.18 -22.44 6.82
CA GLY A 70 -13.51 -23.03 6.99
C GLY A 70 -14.37 -22.29 8.01
N ALA A 71 -15.68 -22.30 7.80
CA ALA A 71 -16.63 -21.78 8.79
C ALA A 71 -16.45 -22.49 10.14
N PRO A 72 -16.48 -21.77 11.28
CA PRO A 72 -16.90 -20.36 11.43
C PRO A 72 -15.75 -19.33 11.36
N TYR A 73 -14.64 -19.66 10.69
CA TYR A 73 -13.48 -18.79 10.43
C TYR A 73 -12.90 -18.23 11.73
N HIS A 74 -12.47 -19.13 12.64
CA HIS A 74 -11.87 -18.71 13.90
C HIS A 74 -10.56 -17.96 13.66
N ASN A 75 -10.09 -17.26 14.68
CA ASN A 75 -8.79 -16.60 14.60
C ASN A 75 -7.71 -17.65 14.91
N GLU A 76 -6.97 -18.08 13.90
CA GLU A 76 -5.87 -19.07 14.04
C GLU A 76 -4.62 -18.46 14.65
N GLY A 77 -4.48 -17.13 14.56
CA GLY A 77 -3.33 -16.45 15.12
C GLY A 77 -3.00 -15.15 14.44
N ILE A 78 -1.74 -14.74 14.59
CA ILE A 78 -1.24 -13.46 14.09
C ILE A 78 0.03 -13.70 13.30
N GLU A 79 0.07 -13.15 12.10
CA GLU A 79 1.29 -12.96 11.33
C GLU A 79 1.79 -11.53 11.52
N GLN A 80 3.06 -11.42 11.87
CA GLN A 80 3.79 -10.17 11.99
C GLN A 80 4.77 -10.05 10.84
N GLU A 81 4.90 -8.84 10.32
CA GLU A 81 5.66 -8.64 9.10
C GLU A 81 6.45 -7.34 9.11
N PHE A 82 7.74 -7.43 8.79
CA PHE A 82 8.58 -6.28 8.52
C PHE A 82 8.87 -6.17 7.03
N ARG A 83 8.76 -4.94 6.51
CA ARG A 83 9.03 -4.63 5.12
C ARG A 83 10.06 -3.53 5.02
N VAL A 84 10.99 -3.71 4.11
CA VAL A 84 11.85 -2.64 3.62
C VAL A 84 11.66 -2.56 2.12
N TYR A 85 11.37 -1.38 1.61
CA TYR A 85 11.15 -1.23 0.18
C TYR A 85 11.75 0.06 -0.38
N GLY A 86 12.20 -0.04 -1.61
CA GLY A 86 12.59 1.09 -2.46
C GLY A 86 11.57 1.27 -3.58
N ARG A 87 11.29 2.51 -3.95
CA ARG A 87 10.39 2.85 -5.05
C ARG A 87 11.04 3.87 -5.95
N TYR A 88 10.86 3.68 -7.25
CA TYR A 88 11.17 4.68 -8.27
C TYR A 88 9.91 5.00 -9.04
N ALA A 89 9.68 6.27 -9.33
CA ALA A 89 8.53 6.74 -10.09
C ALA A 89 8.92 7.76 -11.16
N TYR A 90 8.31 7.60 -12.32
CA TYR A 90 8.38 8.55 -13.42
C TYR A 90 6.98 9.09 -13.73
N THR A 91 6.83 10.42 -13.76
CA THR A 91 5.54 11.09 -14.02
C THR A 91 5.59 11.86 -15.34
N PHE A 92 4.77 11.44 -16.31
CA PHE A 92 4.45 12.21 -17.50
C PHE A 92 3.34 13.21 -17.17
N THR A 93 3.56 14.50 -17.47
CA THR A 93 2.48 15.50 -17.41
C THR A 93 2.00 15.69 -18.85
N LEU A 94 0.84 15.12 -19.17
CA LEU A 94 0.30 15.13 -20.54
C LEU A 94 -0.33 16.48 -20.87
N ASN A 95 -1.01 17.07 -19.87
CA ASN A 95 -1.48 18.45 -19.89
C ASN A 95 -1.74 18.91 -18.45
N ASP A 96 -2.34 20.08 -18.28
CA ASP A 96 -2.63 20.65 -16.97
C ASP A 96 -3.62 19.83 -16.12
N ARG A 97 -4.43 18.97 -16.73
CA ARG A 97 -5.42 18.14 -16.02
C ARG A 97 -5.01 16.68 -15.90
N LEU A 98 -4.12 16.18 -16.75
CA LEU A 98 -3.82 14.76 -16.85
C LEU A 98 -2.34 14.48 -16.60
N LYS A 99 -2.08 13.63 -15.61
CA LYS A 99 -0.74 13.09 -15.32
C LYS A 99 -0.78 11.57 -15.43
N TRP A 100 0.29 10.99 -15.94
CA TRP A 100 0.49 9.55 -15.99
C TRP A 100 1.75 9.17 -15.22
N LYS A 101 1.60 8.43 -14.13
CA LYS A 101 2.67 8.04 -13.22
C LYS A 101 2.91 6.54 -13.31
N ASN A 102 4.14 6.17 -13.63
CA ASN A 102 4.62 4.79 -13.59
C ASN A 102 5.54 4.61 -12.41
N THR A 103 5.43 3.48 -11.71
CA THR A 103 6.14 3.21 -10.46
C THR A 103 6.66 1.78 -10.46
N LEU A 104 7.94 1.63 -10.15
CA LEU A 104 8.58 0.37 -9.81
C LEU A 104 8.85 0.35 -8.30
N ARG A 105 8.47 -0.72 -7.62
CA ARG A 105 8.82 -0.96 -6.21
C ARG A 105 9.50 -2.31 -6.06
N GLN A 106 10.62 -2.31 -5.36
CA GLN A 106 11.30 -3.52 -4.89
C GLN A 106 11.15 -3.58 -3.38
N GLU A 107 10.73 -4.73 -2.86
CA GLU A 107 10.42 -4.92 -1.45
C GLU A 107 11.03 -6.24 -0.95
N PHE A 108 11.63 -6.18 0.23
CA PHE A 108 11.94 -7.33 1.07
C PHE A 108 10.91 -7.39 2.20
N ARG A 109 10.36 -8.59 2.45
CA ARG A 109 9.41 -8.88 3.52
C ARG A 109 9.96 -9.99 4.38
N LYS A 110 9.83 -9.87 5.70
CA LYS A 110 10.19 -10.89 6.68
C LYS A 110 8.99 -11.16 7.57
N PHE A 111 8.67 -12.44 7.76
CA PHE A 111 7.47 -12.88 8.48
C PHE A 111 7.84 -13.53 9.80
N PHE A 112 6.90 -13.42 10.74
CA PHE A 112 6.99 -13.98 12.08
C PHE A 112 5.59 -14.31 12.61
N THR A 113 5.54 -15.24 13.56
CA THR A 113 4.34 -15.53 14.37
C THR A 113 4.10 -14.41 15.40
N ALA A 114 3.02 -14.50 16.18
CA ALA A 114 2.67 -13.55 17.24
C ALA A 114 3.78 -13.32 18.29
N ASP A 115 4.58 -14.35 18.57
CA ASP A 115 5.68 -14.41 19.52
C ASP A 115 7.07 -14.28 18.86
N PHE A 116 7.09 -13.77 17.62
CA PHE A 116 8.31 -13.54 16.83
C PHE A 116 9.10 -14.80 16.46
N GLN A 117 8.43 -15.97 16.42
CA GLN A 117 9.02 -17.22 15.93
C GLN A 117 8.90 -17.35 14.42
N LYS A 118 9.48 -18.42 13.88
CA LYS A 118 9.47 -18.73 12.44
C LYS A 118 8.06 -19.12 12.00
N THR A 119 7.62 -18.55 10.88
CA THR A 119 6.44 -18.94 10.10
C THR A 119 6.83 -19.89 8.98
N GLU A 120 5.86 -20.46 8.26
CA GLU A 120 6.11 -21.28 7.06
C GLU A 120 6.91 -20.51 6.00
N GLU A 121 6.49 -19.27 5.68
CA GLU A 121 7.23 -18.38 4.81
C GLU A 121 8.31 -17.64 5.62
N ASN A 122 9.58 -17.77 5.23
CA ASN A 122 10.70 -17.13 5.91
C ASN A 122 10.77 -15.65 5.54
N PHE A 123 10.97 -15.38 4.25
CA PHE A 123 11.04 -14.04 3.70
C PHE A 123 10.66 -14.04 2.23
N GLN A 124 10.33 -12.86 1.72
CA GLN A 124 9.89 -12.67 0.35
C GLN A 124 10.57 -11.49 -0.31
N LEU A 125 10.90 -11.65 -1.59
CA LEU A 125 11.27 -10.56 -2.47
C LEU A 125 10.10 -10.29 -3.40
N ARG A 126 9.67 -9.03 -3.46
CA ARG A 126 8.56 -8.60 -4.31
C ARG A 126 8.98 -7.49 -5.25
N THR A 127 8.55 -7.64 -6.50
CA THR A 127 8.52 -6.58 -7.49
C THR A 127 7.08 -6.15 -7.73
N ARG A 128 6.80 -4.85 -7.62
CA ARG A 128 5.51 -4.27 -8.01
C ARG A 128 5.71 -3.24 -9.09
N LEU A 129 4.90 -3.35 -10.14
CA LEU A 129 4.83 -2.41 -11.25
C LEU A 129 3.47 -1.76 -11.24
N LYS A 130 3.39 -0.44 -11.09
CA LYS A 130 2.13 0.30 -11.07
C LYS A 130 2.12 1.36 -12.16
N SER A 131 1.04 1.40 -12.93
CA SER A 131 0.68 2.47 -13.84
C SER A 131 -0.55 3.20 -13.29
N GLN A 132 -0.51 4.53 -13.24
CA GLN A 132 -1.59 5.33 -12.65
C GLN A 132 -1.85 6.60 -13.48
N LEU A 133 -3.09 6.81 -13.88
CA LEU A 133 -3.57 8.06 -14.49
C LEU A 133 -4.22 8.92 -13.41
N ASN A 134 -3.81 10.17 -13.29
CA ASN A 134 -4.42 11.17 -12.42
C ASN A 134 -5.11 12.24 -13.26
N PHE A 135 -6.41 12.40 -13.07
CA PHE A 135 -7.23 13.44 -13.69
C PHE A 135 -7.63 14.49 -12.65
N ARG A 136 -7.20 15.74 -12.84
CA ARG A 136 -7.54 16.87 -11.97
C ARG A 136 -8.91 17.40 -12.34
N ILE A 137 -9.85 17.28 -11.41
CA ILE A 137 -11.20 17.85 -11.49
C ILE A 137 -11.17 19.35 -11.21
N SER A 138 -10.51 19.75 -10.11
CA SER A 138 -10.50 21.15 -9.66
C SER A 138 -9.16 21.54 -9.04
N ALA A 139 -8.67 22.72 -9.41
CA ALA A 139 -7.46 23.30 -8.83
C ALA A 139 -7.70 23.90 -7.43
N LYS A 140 -8.92 24.35 -7.12
CA LYS A 140 -9.23 25.10 -5.89
C LYS A 140 -8.91 24.30 -4.62
N ASN A 141 -9.28 23.02 -4.60
CA ASN A 141 -9.07 22.11 -3.48
C ASN A 141 -8.24 20.87 -3.89
N LYS A 142 -7.48 20.97 -4.98
CA LYS A 142 -6.68 19.86 -5.55
C LYS A 142 -7.48 18.56 -5.71
N GLN A 143 -8.70 18.66 -6.22
CA GLN A 143 -9.54 17.50 -6.47
C GLN A 143 -8.99 16.71 -7.66
N GLU A 144 -8.69 15.45 -7.42
CA GLU A 144 -8.15 14.53 -8.42
C GLU A 144 -8.86 13.18 -8.36
N LEU A 145 -9.10 12.59 -9.53
CA LEU A 145 -9.39 11.18 -9.67
C LEU A 145 -8.12 10.45 -10.08
N ALA A 146 -7.90 9.24 -9.57
CA ALA A 146 -6.85 8.37 -10.06
C ALA A 146 -7.38 7.00 -10.43
N LEU A 147 -6.94 6.51 -11.58
CA LEU A 147 -7.13 5.14 -12.04
C LEU A 147 -5.77 4.47 -12.06
N SER A 148 -5.68 3.23 -11.56
CA SER A 148 -4.41 2.51 -11.56
C SER A 148 -4.56 1.02 -11.81
N ALA A 149 -3.53 0.45 -12.41
CA ALA A 149 -3.30 -0.98 -12.49
C ALA A 149 -1.91 -1.29 -11.92
N GLU A 150 -1.81 -2.28 -11.04
CA GLU A 150 -0.58 -2.73 -10.42
C GLU A 150 -0.42 -4.24 -10.58
N GLY A 151 0.73 -4.69 -11.10
CA GLY A 151 1.10 -6.10 -11.16
C GLY A 151 2.13 -6.43 -10.07
N LEU A 152 1.93 -7.56 -9.39
CA LEU A 152 2.80 -8.06 -8.33
C LEU A 152 3.47 -9.37 -8.76
N PHE A 153 4.79 -9.39 -8.62
CA PHE A 153 5.62 -10.57 -8.79
C PHE A 153 6.37 -10.84 -7.50
N ALA A 154 6.53 -12.11 -7.15
CA ALA A 154 7.22 -12.48 -5.93
C ALA A 154 7.98 -13.80 -6.06
N ILE A 155 9.04 -13.90 -5.25
CA ILE A 155 9.75 -15.14 -4.93
C ILE A 155 9.90 -15.20 -3.40
N SER A 156 9.70 -16.39 -2.83
CA SER A 156 9.67 -16.63 -1.40
C SER A 156 10.70 -17.69 -1.01
N LYS A 157 11.33 -17.50 0.15
CA LYS A 157 12.06 -18.56 0.83
C LYS A 157 11.12 -19.19 1.86
N LEU A 158 10.93 -20.49 1.81
CA LEU A 158 10.09 -21.24 2.75
C LEU A 158 10.97 -21.93 3.80
N TYR A 159 10.41 -22.14 4.99
CA TYR A 159 10.96 -23.03 6.01
C TYR A 159 10.34 -24.42 5.95
N GLU A 160 9.05 -24.51 5.66
CA GLU A 160 8.30 -25.77 5.62
C GLU A 160 7.69 -26.04 4.23
N PRO A 161 7.47 -27.31 3.85
CA PRO A 161 7.92 -28.55 4.52
C PRO A 161 9.41 -28.87 4.26
N VAL A 162 10.02 -28.24 3.26
CA VAL A 162 11.46 -28.30 2.96
C VAL A 162 11.94 -26.89 2.69
N SER A 163 13.12 -26.52 3.20
CA SER A 163 13.65 -25.17 2.98
C SER A 163 14.01 -24.92 1.52
N ALA A 164 13.04 -24.45 0.75
CA ALA A 164 13.16 -24.24 -0.69
C ALA A 164 12.84 -22.79 -1.07
N TRP A 165 13.33 -22.39 -2.23
CA TRP A 165 12.85 -21.20 -2.89
C TRP A 165 11.64 -21.56 -3.73
N SER A 166 10.59 -20.74 -3.66
CA SER A 166 9.50 -20.82 -4.64
C SER A 166 9.95 -20.28 -5.99
N SER A 167 9.16 -20.49 -7.03
CA SER A 167 9.43 -19.88 -8.33
C SER A 167 9.08 -18.38 -8.30
N PHE A 168 9.93 -17.57 -8.95
CA PHE A 168 9.56 -16.19 -9.23
C PHE A 168 8.37 -16.17 -10.19
N GLY A 169 7.31 -15.49 -9.80
CA GLY A 169 6.12 -15.48 -10.63
C GLY A 169 5.12 -14.39 -10.26
N TYR A 170 4.21 -14.16 -11.20
CA TYR A 170 3.05 -13.32 -11.01
C TYR A 170 2.15 -13.86 -9.88
N LYS A 171 1.67 -12.95 -9.03
CA LYS A 171 0.85 -13.27 -7.85
C LYS A 171 -0.49 -12.55 -7.83
N GLU A 172 -0.53 -11.28 -8.22
CA GLU A 172 -1.72 -10.43 -8.05
C GLU A 172 -1.72 -9.30 -9.08
N THR A 173 -2.91 -8.96 -9.58
CA THR A 173 -3.17 -7.69 -10.26
C THR A 173 -4.15 -6.89 -9.41
N ARG A 174 -3.79 -5.64 -9.10
CA ARG A 174 -4.66 -4.71 -8.39
C ARG A 174 -5.12 -3.61 -9.33
N LEU A 175 -6.43 -3.50 -9.48
CA LEU A 175 -7.08 -2.37 -10.14
C LEU A 175 -7.55 -1.40 -9.06
N GLY A 176 -7.29 -0.11 -9.22
CA GLY A 176 -7.59 0.89 -8.20
C GLY A 176 -8.24 2.13 -8.78
N PHE A 177 -9.23 2.66 -8.07
CA PHE A 177 -9.89 3.93 -8.32
C PHE A 177 -9.84 4.78 -7.06
N TYR A 178 -9.41 6.03 -7.16
CA TYR A 178 -9.29 6.94 -6.02
C TYR A 178 -9.86 8.31 -6.34
N TYR A 179 -10.52 8.90 -5.36
CA TYR A 179 -10.82 10.33 -5.31
C TYR A 179 -9.98 10.97 -4.20
N MET A 180 -9.32 12.08 -4.51
CA MET A 180 -8.39 12.76 -3.61
C MET A 180 -8.73 14.25 -3.56
N THR A 181 -8.74 14.86 -2.38
CA THR A 181 -8.99 16.30 -2.22
C THR A 181 -8.31 16.84 -0.97
N ASP A 182 -7.87 18.10 -1.02
CA ASP A 182 -7.53 18.86 0.17
C ASP A 182 -8.84 19.31 0.86
N ILE A 183 -8.90 19.21 2.19
CA ILE A 183 -10.03 19.70 2.98
C ILE A 183 -9.89 21.23 3.14
N PRO A 184 -10.86 22.03 2.67
CA PRO A 184 -10.75 23.49 2.68
C PRO A 184 -10.40 24.07 4.05
N LYS A 185 -9.51 25.08 4.06
CA LYS A 185 -9.08 25.79 5.28
C LYS A 185 -8.41 24.90 6.35
N THR A 186 -7.97 23.70 5.99
CA THR A 186 -7.22 22.81 6.88
C THR A 186 -5.94 22.32 6.19
N PRO A 187 -4.94 21.84 6.96
CA PRO A 187 -3.77 21.16 6.38
C PRO A 187 -4.06 19.68 6.01
N LEU A 188 -5.32 19.25 6.07
CA LEU A 188 -5.70 17.86 5.87
C LEU A 188 -6.02 17.59 4.40
N ARG A 189 -5.66 16.37 3.97
CA ARG A 189 -6.02 15.79 2.68
C ARG A 189 -6.80 14.50 2.93
N LEU A 190 -7.87 14.31 2.16
CA LEU A 190 -8.70 13.12 2.16
C LEU A 190 -8.48 12.37 0.85
N ASP A 191 -8.13 11.09 0.96
CA ASP A 191 -8.13 10.16 -0.17
C ASP A 191 -9.16 9.05 0.10
N LEU A 192 -10.09 8.84 -0.83
CA LEU A 192 -11.10 7.78 -0.81
C LEU A 192 -10.80 6.83 -1.96
N GLY A 193 -10.69 5.54 -1.68
CA GLY A 193 -10.25 4.55 -2.64
C GLY A 193 -11.14 3.32 -2.69
N TYR A 194 -11.24 2.74 -3.89
CA TYR A 194 -11.71 1.39 -4.13
C TYR A 194 -10.61 0.62 -4.87
N MET A 195 -10.40 -0.63 -4.49
CA MET A 195 -9.47 -1.54 -5.18
C MET A 195 -10.13 -2.89 -5.42
N ASN A 196 -9.78 -3.53 -6.52
CA ASN A 196 -10.06 -4.94 -6.79
C ASN A 196 -8.74 -5.69 -7.00
N ASP A 197 -8.46 -6.67 -6.15
CA ASP A 197 -7.29 -7.52 -6.20
C ASP A 197 -7.65 -8.87 -6.83
N LEU A 198 -7.11 -9.09 -8.02
CA LEU A 198 -7.19 -10.35 -8.75
C LEU A 198 -5.98 -11.21 -8.37
N ILE A 199 -6.18 -12.09 -7.37
CA ILE A 199 -5.13 -12.93 -6.80
C ILE A 199 -5.04 -14.24 -7.60
N LYS A 200 -3.83 -14.57 -8.07
CA LYS A 200 -3.59 -15.80 -8.83
C LYS A 200 -3.85 -17.03 -7.95
N GLY A 201 -4.72 -17.91 -8.42
CA GLY A 201 -5.01 -19.19 -7.75
C GLY A 201 -5.92 -19.06 -6.53
N TYR A 202 -6.57 -17.91 -6.34
CA TYR A 202 -7.59 -17.73 -5.32
C TYR A 202 -8.97 -17.91 -5.97
N ASP A 203 -9.64 -19.01 -5.66
CA ASP A 203 -10.90 -19.47 -6.26
C ASP A 203 -12.11 -19.31 -5.32
N LYS A 204 -11.90 -18.78 -4.11
CA LYS A 204 -12.94 -18.62 -3.09
C LYS A 204 -13.94 -17.49 -3.41
N VAL A 205 -13.62 -16.60 -4.36
CA VAL A 205 -14.47 -15.47 -4.78
C VAL A 205 -14.38 -15.28 -6.29
N ASP A 206 -15.53 -15.10 -6.94
CA ASP A 206 -15.63 -15.09 -8.40
C ASP A 206 -14.96 -13.88 -9.08
N PHE A 207 -14.88 -12.73 -8.40
CA PHE A 207 -14.50 -11.44 -9.00
C PHE A 207 -13.32 -10.72 -8.32
N GLY A 208 -12.53 -11.45 -7.52
CA GLY A 208 -11.39 -10.91 -6.79
C GLY A 208 -11.75 -10.37 -5.41
N VAL A 209 -10.75 -9.84 -4.71
CA VAL A 209 -10.90 -9.29 -3.36
C VAL A 209 -11.05 -7.78 -3.44
N HIS A 210 -12.17 -7.27 -2.92
CA HIS A 210 -12.50 -5.85 -2.96
C HIS A 210 -12.07 -5.13 -1.69
N TYR A 211 -11.50 -3.93 -1.85
CA TYR A 211 -11.11 -3.07 -0.74
C TYR A 211 -11.71 -1.69 -0.88
N LEU A 212 -12.13 -1.13 0.25
CA LEU A 212 -12.41 0.29 0.41
C LEU A 212 -11.34 0.90 1.32
N ALA A 213 -10.85 2.08 0.93
CA ALA A 213 -9.80 2.79 1.65
C ALA A 213 -10.23 4.22 1.94
N VAL A 214 -9.95 4.67 3.16
CA VAL A 214 -10.14 6.06 3.58
C VAL A 214 -8.87 6.54 4.27
N ASP A 215 -8.20 7.50 3.66
CA ASP A 215 -6.96 8.07 4.18
C ASP A 215 -7.16 9.55 4.51
N LEU A 216 -6.89 9.89 5.78
CA LEU A 216 -6.77 11.28 6.21
C LEU A 216 -5.29 11.58 6.46
N ILE A 217 -4.74 12.53 5.71
CA ILE A 217 -3.31 12.87 5.71
C ILE A 217 -3.14 14.33 6.17
N TRP A 218 -2.40 14.53 7.24
CA TRP A 218 -2.01 15.86 7.72
C TRP A 218 -0.72 16.31 7.05
N ASN A 219 -0.80 17.37 6.24
CA ASN A 219 0.35 17.99 5.58
C ASN A 219 0.98 19.08 6.45
N LEU A 220 2.15 18.81 6.99
CA LEU A 220 2.95 19.75 7.78
C LEU A 220 3.95 20.51 6.88
N PRO A 221 4.04 21.85 7.05
CA PRO A 221 5.04 22.65 6.34
C PRO A 221 6.45 22.35 6.84
N TYR A 222 7.46 22.77 6.06
CA TYR A 222 8.84 22.77 6.53
C TYR A 222 8.99 23.82 7.64
N ARG A 223 9.66 23.45 8.73
CA ARG A 223 10.09 24.37 9.78
C ARG A 223 11.59 24.21 9.97
N LYS A 224 12.35 25.28 9.71
CA LYS A 224 13.78 25.35 10.05
C LYS A 224 13.86 25.38 11.57
N LYS A 225 14.56 24.43 12.20
CA LYS A 225 14.89 24.56 13.62
C LYS A 225 15.90 25.70 13.72
N HIS A 226 15.54 26.74 14.47
CA HIS A 226 16.46 27.80 14.89
C HIS A 226 17.41 27.26 15.96
#